data_AF-A0AAN0YRX5-F1
#
_entry.id   AF-A0AAN0YRX5-F1
#
_cell.length_a   1.000
_cell.length_b   1.000
_cell.length_c   1.000
_cell.angle_alpha   90.00
_cell.angle_beta   90.00
_cell.angle_gamma   90.00
#
_symmetry.space_group_name_H-M   'P 1'
#
loop_
_entity.id
_entity.type
_entity.pdbx_description
1 polymer ?
#
loop_
_entity_poly.entity_id
_entity_poly.type
_entity_poly.pdbx_seq_one_letter_code
_entity_poly.pdbx_strand_id
1 'polypeptide(L)'
;MQDEADQSAFTLTEAEQTAYENIKSDLSERHLQGLSPVSVAKIDIQAALDKEYDVQYVLYNDRPDYVRWSKEEDEQIPESDRGTKEHLLQTFSGIEKGEFRQTSDHEGDIQYMNESGEMGFQMVKDEDGIWNVSFTPIQ
;
A
#
# COMPACT_ATOMS: atom_id res chain seq x y z
N MET A 1 -36.41 -10.90 0.91
CA MET A 1 -35.12 -10.57 1.57
C MET A 1 -34.10 -10.85 0.49
N GLN A 2 -33.69 -9.79 -0.20
CA GLN A 2 -32.87 -9.87 -1.40
C GLN A 2 -31.45 -9.61 -0.96
N ASP A 3 -30.58 -10.57 -1.27
CA ASP A 3 -29.16 -10.67 -0.93
C ASP A 3 -28.46 -9.30 -0.90
N GLU A 4 -27.94 -8.94 0.27
CA GLU A 4 -26.91 -7.90 0.40
C GLU A 4 -25.69 -8.40 -0.36
N ALA A 5 -25.57 -7.97 -1.62
CA ALA A 5 -24.40 -8.21 -2.43
C ALA A 5 -23.18 -7.68 -1.67
N ASP A 6 -22.39 -8.64 -1.19
CA ASP A 6 -21.04 -8.55 -0.65
C ASP A 6 -20.29 -7.34 -1.23
N GLN A 7 -20.41 -6.20 -0.54
CA GLN A 7 -19.42 -5.15 -0.68
C GLN A 7 -18.15 -5.79 -0.15
N SER A 8 -17.27 -6.16 -1.06
CA SER A 8 -15.93 -6.65 -0.78
C SER A 8 -15.20 -5.51 -0.08
N ALA A 9 -15.47 -5.39 1.21
CA ALA A 9 -15.00 -4.31 2.04
C ALA A 9 -13.52 -4.59 2.25
N PHE A 10 -12.68 -3.82 1.56
CA PHE A 10 -11.26 -3.74 1.84
C PHE A 10 -11.02 -3.74 3.35
N THR A 11 -10.49 -4.84 3.89
CA THR A 11 -10.34 -5.06 5.33
C THR A 11 -8.98 -5.69 5.62
N LEU A 12 -8.29 -5.16 6.63
CA LEU A 12 -7.07 -5.75 7.15
C LEU A 12 -7.38 -7.00 7.98
N THR A 13 -6.57 -8.03 7.82
CA THR A 13 -6.55 -9.19 8.72
C THR A 13 -6.00 -8.77 10.09
N GLU A 14 -6.18 -9.60 11.12
CA GLU A 14 -5.65 -9.30 12.47
C GLU A 14 -4.14 -9.06 12.49
N ALA A 15 -3.38 -9.79 11.66
CA ALA A 15 -1.93 -9.62 11.55
C ALA A 15 -1.56 -8.28 10.88
N GLU A 16 -2.26 -7.93 9.79
CA GLU A 16 -2.07 -6.65 9.08
C GLU A 16 -2.47 -5.46 9.95
N GLN A 17 -3.59 -5.56 10.67
CA GLN A 17 -4.03 -4.53 11.59
C GLN A 17 -3.02 -4.34 12.73
N THR A 18 -2.49 -5.44 13.28
CA THR A 18 -1.46 -5.37 14.33
C THR A 18 -0.21 -4.67 13.82
N ALA A 19 0.25 -5.00 12.61
CA ALA A 19 1.39 -4.32 12.00
C ALA A 19 1.11 -2.83 11.78
N TYR A 20 -0.07 -2.48 11.25
CA TYR A 20 -0.48 -1.09 11.04
C TYR A 20 -0.48 -0.27 12.34
N GLU A 21 -1.09 -0.79 13.40
CA GLU A 21 -1.12 -0.11 14.71
C GLU A 21 0.29 0.05 15.31
N ASN A 22 1.17 -0.94 15.12
CA ASN A 22 2.55 -0.86 15.58
C ASN A 22 3.34 0.22 14.82
N ILE A 23 3.23 0.26 13.48
CA ILE A 23 3.85 1.30 12.65
C ILE A 23 3.30 2.67 13.03
N LYS A 24 2.00 2.78 13.27
CA LYS A 24 1.39 4.04 13.74
C LYS A 24 1.96 4.50 15.08
N SER A 25 2.35 3.57 15.96
CA SER A 25 2.90 3.89 17.28
C SER A 25 4.37 4.33 17.26
N ASP A 26 5.21 3.79 16.37
CA ASP A 26 6.66 4.02 16.39
C ASP A 26 7.28 4.43 15.05
N LEU A 27 6.48 4.51 13.99
CA LEU A 27 6.86 4.87 12.61
C LEU A 27 8.03 4.03 12.09
N SER A 28 8.05 2.73 12.40
CA SER A 28 9.11 1.81 12.01
C SER A 28 8.64 0.74 11.01
N GLU A 29 9.26 0.70 9.83
CA GLU A 29 8.97 -0.30 8.79
C GLU A 29 9.32 -1.74 9.20
N ARG A 30 10.09 -1.94 10.29
CA ARG A 30 10.39 -3.27 10.84
C ARG A 30 9.15 -4.12 11.14
N HIS A 31 8.00 -3.50 11.39
CA HIS A 31 6.75 -4.21 11.60
C HIS A 31 6.17 -4.82 10.32
N LEU A 32 6.70 -4.44 9.15
CA LEU A 32 6.43 -5.06 7.86
C LEU A 32 7.24 -6.35 7.65
N GLN A 33 8.25 -6.61 8.48
CA GLN A 33 9.13 -7.75 8.31
C GLN A 33 8.35 -9.06 8.44
N GLY A 34 8.40 -9.88 7.38
CA GLY A 34 7.68 -11.14 7.31
C GLY A 34 6.23 -11.02 6.81
N LEU A 35 5.74 -9.80 6.53
CA LEU A 35 4.49 -9.62 5.80
C LEU A 35 4.66 -9.92 4.31
N SER A 36 3.57 -10.35 3.70
CA SER A 36 3.51 -10.50 2.25
C SER A 36 3.46 -9.13 1.57
N PRO A 37 3.93 -8.99 0.32
CA PRO A 37 3.80 -7.74 -0.44
C PRO A 37 2.36 -7.23 -0.50
N VAL A 38 1.39 -8.14 -0.67
CA VAL A 38 -0.05 -7.82 -0.67
C VAL A 38 -0.48 -7.23 0.67
N SER A 39 -0.01 -7.78 1.78
CA SER A 39 -0.28 -7.26 3.11
C SER A 39 0.28 -5.85 3.31
N VAL A 40 1.50 -5.58 2.84
CA VAL A 40 2.08 -4.22 2.91
C VAL A 40 1.27 -3.24 2.08
N ALA A 41 0.89 -3.60 0.84
CA ALA A 41 0.05 -2.74 0.00
C ALA A 41 -1.31 -2.45 0.65
N LYS A 42 -1.92 -3.44 1.32
CA LYS A 42 -3.15 -3.21 2.08
C LYS A 42 -2.94 -2.23 3.24
N ILE A 43 -1.84 -2.34 3.98
CA ILE A 43 -1.54 -1.40 5.07
C ILE A 43 -1.38 0.03 4.51
N ASP A 44 -0.74 0.19 3.35
CA ASP A 44 -0.58 1.48 2.68
C ASP A 44 -1.91 2.11 2.28
N ILE A 45 -2.79 1.33 1.67
CA ILE A 45 -4.13 1.79 1.30
C ILE A 45 -4.92 2.16 2.57
N GLN A 46 -4.81 1.37 3.64
CA GLN A 46 -5.48 1.69 4.91
C GLN A 46 -4.96 3.00 5.51
N ALA A 47 -3.64 3.24 5.49
CA ALA A 47 -3.04 4.50 5.93
C ALA A 47 -3.56 5.68 5.11
N ALA A 48 -3.69 5.53 3.79
CA ALA A 48 -4.27 6.54 2.91
C ALA A 48 -5.75 6.82 3.23
N LEU A 49 -6.53 5.77 3.51
CA LEU A 49 -7.95 5.87 3.87
C LEU A 49 -8.16 6.58 5.21
N ASP A 50 -7.26 6.35 6.17
CA ASP A 50 -7.28 6.97 7.49
C ASP A 50 -6.59 8.35 7.52
N LYS A 51 -5.98 8.76 6.40
CA LYS A 51 -5.19 9.99 6.25
C LYS A 51 -3.96 10.03 7.18
N GLU A 52 -3.42 8.87 7.52
CA GLU A 52 -2.21 8.70 8.31
C GLU A 52 -0.98 8.78 7.39
N TYR A 53 -0.71 9.97 6.83
CA TYR A 53 0.35 10.17 5.84
C TYR A 53 1.75 9.90 6.38
N ASP A 54 1.97 10.10 7.69
CA ASP A 54 3.20 9.70 8.37
C ASP A 54 3.43 8.19 8.27
N VAL A 55 2.37 7.40 8.45
CA VAL A 55 2.43 5.94 8.32
C VAL A 55 2.65 5.57 6.86
N GLN A 56 1.93 6.22 5.94
CA GLN A 56 2.09 6.00 4.49
C GLN A 56 3.54 6.21 4.04
N TYR A 57 4.18 7.29 4.49
CA TYR A 57 5.55 7.60 4.12
C TYR A 57 6.56 6.55 4.62
N VAL A 58 6.33 5.94 5.79
CA VAL A 58 7.16 4.85 6.31
C VAL A 58 7.06 3.59 5.44
N LEU A 59 5.94 3.40 4.74
CA LEU A 59 5.74 2.28 3.85
C LEU A 59 6.42 2.49 2.49
N TYR A 60 6.84 3.70 2.17
CA TYR A 60 7.61 3.97 0.96
C TYR A 60 9.05 3.48 1.10
N ASN A 61 9.62 3.10 -0.04
CA ASN A 61 10.97 2.56 -0.08
C ASN A 61 12.01 3.67 0.19
N ASP A 62 12.89 3.46 1.16
CA ASP A 62 13.91 4.44 1.58
C ASP A 62 15.21 4.37 0.74
N ARG A 63 15.28 3.43 -0.23
CA ARG A 63 16.46 3.26 -1.07
C ARG A 63 16.67 4.51 -1.92
N PRO A 64 17.88 5.09 -1.92
CA PRO A 64 18.13 6.40 -2.53
C PRO A 64 17.82 6.45 -4.03
N ASP A 65 17.89 5.33 -4.75
CA ASP A 65 17.55 5.24 -6.17
C ASP A 65 16.03 5.23 -6.44
N TYR A 66 15.20 4.95 -5.43
CA TYR A 66 13.74 4.82 -5.53
C TYR A 66 12.98 5.92 -4.79
N VAL A 67 13.63 6.64 -3.87
CA VAL A 67 13.04 7.81 -3.21
C VAL A 67 12.74 8.90 -4.22
N ARG A 68 11.46 9.29 -4.32
CA ARG A 68 11.01 10.33 -5.25
C ARG A 68 10.89 11.71 -4.61
N TRP A 69 10.53 11.75 -3.33
CA TRP A 69 10.41 12.97 -2.55
C TRP A 69 10.72 12.68 -1.09
N SER A 70 11.16 13.70 -0.37
CA SER A 70 11.40 13.66 1.07
C SER A 70 10.10 13.72 1.88
N LYS A 71 10.17 13.37 3.17
CA LYS A 71 9.02 13.49 4.09
C LYS A 71 8.48 14.93 4.13
N GLU A 72 9.37 15.91 4.16
CA GLU A 72 9.00 17.32 4.15
C GLU A 72 8.25 17.70 2.87
N GLU A 73 8.60 17.11 1.73
CA GLU A 73 7.87 17.31 0.46
C GLU A 73 6.54 16.57 0.45
N ASP A 74 6.47 15.36 1.03
CA ASP A 74 5.24 14.59 1.19
C ASP A 74 4.19 15.42 1.95
N GLU A 75 4.58 16.00 3.09
CA GLU A 75 3.71 16.85 3.93
C GLU A 75 3.14 18.08 3.18
N GLN A 76 3.77 18.52 2.10
CA GLN A 76 3.28 19.63 1.26
C GLN A 76 2.32 19.17 0.17
N ILE A 77 2.17 17.86 -0.08
CA ILE A 77 1.21 17.33 -1.06
C ILE A 77 -0.20 17.61 -0.53
N PRO A 78 -1.00 18.41 -1.26
CA PRO A 78 -2.35 18.74 -0.82
C PRO A 78 -3.22 17.49 -0.80
N GLU A 79 -4.15 17.41 0.15
CA GLU A 79 -5.08 16.27 0.29
C GLU A 79 -5.83 15.97 -1.02
N SER A 80 -6.16 17.00 -1.82
CA SER A 80 -6.79 16.85 -3.13
C SER A 80 -5.97 16.02 -4.13
N ASP A 81 -4.64 16.04 -4.02
CA ASP A 81 -3.72 15.30 -4.90
C ASP A 81 -3.48 13.87 -4.39
N ARG A 82 -3.87 13.55 -3.15
CA ARG A 82 -3.77 12.20 -2.55
C ARG A 82 -4.94 11.28 -2.90
N GLY A 83 -5.92 11.79 -3.63
CA GLY A 83 -7.13 11.06 -4.02
C GLY A 83 -8.20 11.05 -2.92
N THR A 84 -9.43 10.72 -3.33
CA THR A 84 -10.55 10.59 -2.40
C THR A 84 -10.68 9.15 -1.91
N LYS A 85 -11.28 8.97 -0.72
CA LYS A 85 -11.60 7.65 -0.17
C LYS A 85 -12.33 6.75 -1.18
N GLU A 86 -13.31 7.30 -1.89
CA GLU A 86 -14.07 6.58 -2.92
C GLU A 86 -13.17 6.12 -4.07
N HIS A 87 -12.27 7.00 -4.53
CA HIS A 87 -11.35 6.66 -5.60
C HIS A 87 -10.33 5.60 -5.18
N LEU A 88 -9.81 5.66 -3.96
CA LEU A 88 -8.89 4.66 -3.40
C LEU A 88 -9.57 3.29 -3.31
N LEU A 89 -10.77 3.22 -2.73
CA LEU A 89 -11.53 1.97 -2.60
C LEU A 89 -11.87 1.38 -3.97
N GLN A 90 -12.21 2.21 -4.95
CA GLN A 90 -12.48 1.73 -6.31
C GLN A 90 -11.20 1.20 -6.98
N THR A 91 -10.12 1.99 -6.93
CA THR A 91 -8.84 1.69 -7.59
C THR A 91 -8.21 0.43 -7.06
N PHE A 92 -8.25 0.21 -5.74
CA PHE A 92 -7.64 -0.93 -5.08
C PHE A 92 -8.63 -2.04 -4.72
N SER A 93 -9.86 -1.98 -5.22
CA SER A 93 -10.80 -3.09 -5.08
C SER A 93 -10.21 -4.35 -5.72
N GLY A 94 -10.23 -5.47 -4.98
CA GLY A 94 -9.66 -6.74 -5.43
C GLY A 94 -8.16 -6.92 -5.17
N ILE A 95 -7.42 -5.93 -4.65
CA ILE A 95 -5.99 -6.08 -4.35
C ILE A 95 -5.71 -7.20 -3.33
N GLU A 96 -6.67 -7.47 -2.43
CA GLU A 96 -6.61 -8.58 -1.47
C GLU A 96 -6.54 -9.96 -2.14
N LYS A 97 -6.99 -10.07 -3.39
CA LYS A 97 -6.92 -11.26 -4.24
C LYS A 97 -5.77 -11.16 -5.26
N GLY A 98 -4.98 -10.10 -5.18
CA GLY A 98 -3.87 -9.84 -6.09
C GLY A 98 -2.77 -10.87 -5.94
N GLU A 99 -2.09 -11.13 -7.05
CA GLU A 99 -0.93 -12.02 -7.09
C GLU A 99 0.34 -11.16 -7.15
N PHE A 100 1.25 -11.40 -6.21
CA PHE A 100 2.56 -10.76 -6.25
C PHE A 100 3.46 -11.48 -7.25
N ARG A 101 3.95 -10.72 -8.24
CA ARG A 101 4.93 -11.15 -9.22
C ARG A 101 6.23 -10.40 -9.01
N GLN A 102 7.26 -11.13 -8.60
CA GLN A 102 8.61 -10.59 -8.57
C GLN A 102 9.15 -10.47 -10.01
N THR A 103 9.59 -9.28 -10.40
CA THR A 103 10.07 -8.97 -11.76
C THR A 103 11.59 -8.83 -11.80
N SER A 104 12.23 -8.46 -10.69
CA SER A 104 13.69 -8.42 -10.54
C SER A 104 14.11 -8.85 -9.13
N ASP A 105 15.41 -8.77 -8.79
CA ASP A 105 15.89 -9.13 -7.45
C ASP A 105 15.28 -8.25 -6.34
N HIS A 106 14.92 -7.01 -6.67
CA HIS A 106 14.42 -6.01 -5.74
C HIS A 106 13.15 -5.30 -6.22
N GLU A 107 12.56 -5.71 -7.33
CA GLU A 107 11.30 -5.15 -7.84
C GLU A 107 10.28 -6.25 -8.05
N GLY A 108 9.03 -5.89 -7.85
CA GLY A 108 7.89 -6.71 -8.18
C GLY A 108 6.63 -5.87 -8.23
N ASP A 109 5.55 -6.50 -8.60
CA ASP A 109 4.26 -5.87 -8.69
C ASP A 109 3.16 -6.82 -8.25
N ILE A 110 2.10 -6.26 -7.67
CA ILE A 110 0.89 -6.99 -7.35
C ILE A 110 -0.08 -6.77 -8.51
N GLN A 111 -0.40 -7.84 -9.22
CA GLN A 111 -1.39 -7.82 -10.28
C GLN A 111 -2.75 -8.18 -9.72
N TYR A 112 -3.75 -7.34 -9.95
CA TYR A 112 -5.11 -7.56 -9.48
C TYR A 112 -6.14 -7.02 -10.48
N MET A 113 -7.39 -7.49 -10.36
CA MET A 113 -8.50 -7.04 -11.20
C MET A 113 -9.47 -6.20 -10.39
N ASN A 114 -9.77 -5.00 -10.90
CA ASN A 114 -10.82 -4.12 -10.38
C ASN A 114 -11.90 -3.86 -11.45
N GLU A 115 -12.86 -2.97 -11.17
CA GLU A 115 -13.92 -2.62 -12.13
C GLU A 115 -13.41 -1.94 -13.42
N SER A 116 -12.23 -1.35 -13.37
CA SER A 116 -11.58 -0.67 -14.50
C SER A 116 -10.72 -1.62 -15.36
N GLY A 117 -10.38 -2.80 -14.86
CA GLY A 117 -9.59 -3.82 -15.55
C GLY A 117 -8.43 -4.36 -14.73
N GLU A 118 -7.38 -4.79 -15.43
CA GLU A 118 -6.14 -5.28 -14.83
C GLU A 118 -5.31 -4.09 -14.32
N MET A 119 -4.88 -4.19 -13.07
CA MET A 119 -4.15 -3.15 -12.35
C MET A 119 -2.86 -3.73 -11.78
N GLY A 120 -1.82 -2.89 -11.74
CA GLY A 120 -0.53 -3.21 -11.13
C GLY A 120 -0.20 -2.28 -9.97
N PHE A 121 0.26 -2.85 -8.85
CA PHE A 121 0.78 -2.11 -7.71
C PHE A 121 2.28 -2.38 -7.55
N GLN A 122 3.13 -1.39 -7.76
CA GLN A 122 4.58 -1.58 -7.72
C GLN A 122 5.11 -1.67 -6.30
N MET A 123 5.97 -2.67 -6.08
CA MET A 123 6.65 -2.93 -4.82
C MET A 123 8.16 -2.96 -5.07
N VAL A 124 8.92 -2.38 -4.15
CA VAL A 124 10.39 -2.37 -4.19
C VAL A 124 10.90 -2.96 -2.88
N LYS A 125 11.81 -3.93 -2.99
CA LYS A 125 12.48 -4.50 -1.84
C LYS A 125 13.64 -3.60 -1.41
N ASP A 126 13.62 -3.22 -0.15
CA ASP A 126 14.70 -2.46 0.49
C ASP A 126 15.98 -3.32 0.70
N GLU A 127 16.99 -2.75 1.35
CA GLU A 127 18.23 -3.46 1.67
C GLU A 127 18.06 -4.48 2.82
N ASP A 128 17.04 -4.31 3.67
CA ASP A 128 16.70 -5.21 4.78
C ASP A 128 15.84 -6.42 4.34
N GLY A 129 15.44 -6.46 3.07
CA GLY A 129 14.65 -7.53 2.47
C GLY A 129 13.14 -7.40 2.67
N ILE A 130 12.67 -6.24 3.11
CA ILE A 130 11.27 -5.86 3.27
C ILE A 130 10.76 -5.31 1.94
N TRP A 131 9.52 -5.65 1.58
CA TRP A 131 8.87 -5.10 0.40
C TRP A 131 8.12 -3.83 0.78
N ASN A 132 8.51 -2.70 0.21
CA ASN A 132 7.93 -1.38 0.42
C ASN A 132 7.17 -0.93 -0.84
N VAL A 133 6.30 0.06 -0.67
CA VAL A 133 5.53 0.67 -1.75
C VAL A 133 6.44 1.57 -2.59
N SER A 134 6.32 1.47 -3.91
CA SER A 134 6.96 2.43 -4.81
C SER A 134 6.22 3.77 -4.74
N PHE A 135 6.97 4.87 -4.71
CA PHE A 135 6.42 6.22 -4.78
C PHE A 135 5.59 6.49 -6.06
N THR A 136 5.75 5.68 -7.10
CA THR A 136 5.00 5.81 -8.34
C THR A 136 4.14 4.58 -8.61
N PRO A 137 2.82 4.74 -8.85
CA PRO A 137 2.02 3.65 -9.37
C PRO A 137 2.48 3.28 -10.79
N ILE A 138 2.26 2.03 -11.18
CA ILE A 138 2.49 1.56 -12.55
C ILE A 138 1.43 2.22 -13.44
N GLN A 139 1.86 2.96 -14.46
CA GLN A 139 1.00 3.55 -15.49
C GLN A 139 0.72 2.58 -16.63
#